data_AF-A0A543PM21-F1
#
_entry.id   AF-A0A543PM21-F1
#
_cell.length_a   1.000
_cell.length_b   1.000
_cell.length_c   1.000
_cell.angle_alpha   90.00
_cell.angle_beta   90.00
_cell.angle_gamma   90.00
#
_symmetry.space_group_name_H-M   'P 1'
#
loop_
_entity.id
_entity.type
_entity.pdbx_description
1 polymer ?
#
loop_
_entity_poly.entity_id
_entity_poly.type
_entity_poly.pdbx_seq_one_letter_code
_entity_poly.pdbx_strand_id
1 'polypeptide(L)'
;MFALPVAAALLLLLIVRAFVPRRRPGARGRVRSTVLATLGMAGLMVVPAAAWASPPYHGTFSSHEVFVDSEVCAPEGFSVDVVQDEVLAFRVFFAPSGAVAFVAVHVDYRAVISANGHTIVERDTWMDTYYPDGSARTVGNTVHIQGQGPGLVQHDAGQIVFVDGSVQAIHGPHPQFEGQSFCFALLP
;
A
#
# COMPACT_ATOMS: atom_id res chain seq x y z
N MET A 1 14.58 25.57 11.98
CA MET A 1 13.20 25.52 11.44
C MET A 1 13.04 24.27 10.56
N PHE A 2 12.89 23.07 11.13
CA PHE A 2 12.77 21.80 10.37
C PHE A 2 11.60 20.90 10.84
N ALA A 3 10.67 21.42 11.65
CA ALA A 3 9.59 20.62 12.25
C ALA A 3 8.36 20.40 11.34
N LEU A 4 8.15 21.26 10.33
CA LEU A 4 7.00 21.16 9.42
C LEU A 4 7.00 19.95 8.47
N PRO A 5 8.11 19.49 7.86
CA PRO A 5 8.06 18.38 6.90
C PRO A 5 7.76 17.03 7.57
N VAL A 6 8.19 16.83 8.82
CA VAL A 6 7.94 15.59 9.57
C VAL A 6 6.47 15.49 9.98
N ALA A 7 5.87 16.60 10.42
CA ALA A 7 4.44 16.64 10.74
C ALA A 7 3.57 16.39 9.50
N ALA A 8 3.94 16.92 8.33
CA ALA A 8 3.25 16.66 7.07
C ALA A 8 3.39 15.19 6.61
N ALA A 9 4.56 14.58 6.77
CA ALA A 9 4.79 13.17 6.45
C ALA A 9 4.04 12.23 7.40
N LEU A 10 4.00 12.53 8.71
CA LEU A 10 3.19 11.78 9.68
C LEU A 10 1.70 11.94 9.41
N LEU A 11 1.25 13.14 9.05
CA LEU A 11 -0.14 13.37 8.67
C LEU A 11 -0.49 12.60 7.38
N LEU A 12 0.43 12.53 6.41
CA LEU A 12 0.27 11.70 5.21
C LEU A 12 0.16 10.22 5.57
N LEU A 13 1.00 9.69 6.47
CA LEU A 13 0.94 8.31 6.94
C LEU A 13 -0.36 8.00 7.71
N LEU A 14 -0.82 8.94 8.55
CA LEU A 14 -2.10 8.82 9.26
C LEU A 14 -3.29 8.89 8.30
N ILE A 15 -3.22 9.73 7.27
CA ILE A 15 -4.22 9.79 6.19
C ILE A 15 -4.18 8.49 5.38
N VAL A 16 -3.00 7.95 5.05
CA VAL A 16 -2.85 6.67 4.31
C VAL A 16 -3.45 5.50 5.08
N ARG A 17 -3.26 5.40 6.40
CA ARG A 17 -3.98 4.41 7.23
C ARG A 17 -5.51 4.61 7.22
N ALA A 18 -5.98 5.84 7.13
CA ALA A 18 -7.41 6.15 6.96
C ALA A 18 -7.91 5.98 5.51
N PHE A 19 -7.00 5.78 4.54
CA PHE A 19 -7.26 5.69 3.11
C PHE A 19 -7.02 4.31 2.51
N VAL A 20 -6.95 3.23 3.32
CA VAL A 20 -7.37 1.92 2.81
C VAL A 20 -8.88 2.04 2.57
N PRO A 21 -9.33 2.24 1.32
CA PRO A 21 -10.70 2.66 1.08
C PRO A 21 -11.60 1.45 1.28
N ARG A 22 -12.44 1.49 2.31
CA ARG A 22 -13.72 0.77 2.27
C ARG A 22 -14.46 1.25 1.02
N ARG A 23 -14.55 0.34 0.04
CA ARG A 23 -15.08 0.50 -1.31
C ARG A 23 -16.34 1.38 -1.35
N ARG A 24 -16.29 2.50 -2.08
CA ARG A 24 -17.44 3.06 -2.82
C ARG A 24 -16.95 3.77 -4.10
N PRO A 25 -17.35 3.30 -5.30
CA PRO A 25 -17.00 3.95 -6.55
C PRO A 25 -18.05 5.00 -6.94
N GLY A 26 -17.61 6.20 -7.34
CA GLY A 26 -18.44 7.08 -8.16
C GLY A 26 -18.15 8.58 -8.01
N ALA A 27 -17.34 9.13 -8.93
CA ALA A 27 -17.69 10.30 -9.76
C ALA A 27 -16.42 10.86 -10.44
N ARG A 28 -16.35 10.73 -11.77
CA ARG A 28 -15.27 11.30 -12.62
C ARG A 28 -15.63 12.73 -13.02
N GLY A 29 -14.79 13.70 -12.66
CA GLY A 29 -14.85 15.08 -13.15
C GLY A 29 -13.62 15.41 -14.00
N ARG A 30 -13.81 15.71 -15.30
CA ARG A 30 -12.77 16.17 -16.24
C ARG A 30 -12.41 17.62 -15.97
N VAL A 31 -11.11 17.95 -15.91
CA VAL A 31 -10.63 19.34 -16.03
C VAL A 31 -9.58 19.44 -17.14
N ARG A 32 -9.79 20.42 -18.04
CA ARG A 32 -9.01 20.67 -19.26
C ARG A 32 -7.71 21.41 -18.95
N SER A 33 -6.66 21.01 -19.63
CA SER A 33 -5.33 21.63 -19.66
C SER A 33 -5.32 22.85 -20.60
N THR A 34 -4.70 23.95 -20.17
CA THR A 34 -4.35 25.10 -21.03
C THR A 34 -2.85 25.34 -20.96
N VAL A 35 -2.21 25.14 -22.12
CA VAL A 35 -0.83 25.47 -22.48
C VAL A 35 -0.68 26.99 -22.58
N LEU A 36 0.40 27.54 -22.04
CA LEU A 36 0.99 28.77 -22.58
C LEU A 36 2.52 28.72 -22.46
N ALA A 37 3.17 28.77 -23.62
CA ALA A 37 4.60 28.78 -23.82
C ALA A 37 5.09 30.23 -24.02
N THR A 38 6.18 30.60 -23.35
CA THR A 38 7.03 31.73 -23.76
C THR A 38 8.49 31.37 -23.51
N LEU A 39 9.23 31.17 -24.60
CA LEU A 39 10.68 31.00 -24.66
C LEU A 39 11.38 32.35 -24.43
N GLY A 40 12.27 32.40 -23.44
CA GLY A 40 13.27 33.45 -23.26
C GLY A 40 14.64 32.82 -23.09
N MET A 41 15.46 32.84 -24.15
CA MET A 41 16.84 32.35 -24.13
C MET A 41 17.73 33.39 -23.44
N ALA A 42 18.23 33.05 -22.25
CA ALA A 42 19.35 33.74 -21.61
C ALA A 42 20.47 32.72 -21.37
N GLY A 43 21.60 32.90 -22.04
CA GLY A 43 22.80 32.09 -21.88
C GLY A 43 23.37 32.25 -20.47
N LEU A 44 23.30 31.19 -19.67
CA LEU A 44 23.86 31.09 -18.33
C LEU A 44 25.03 30.12 -18.36
N MET A 45 26.16 30.55 -17.80
CA MET A 45 27.34 29.72 -17.61
C MET A 45 26.97 28.48 -16.79
N VAL A 46 27.17 27.30 -17.37
CA VAL A 46 26.93 26.01 -16.70
C VAL A 46 28.07 25.76 -15.73
N VAL A 47 27.98 26.31 -14.52
CA VAL A 47 28.70 25.73 -13.38
C VAL A 47 28.03 24.38 -13.13
N PRO A 48 28.76 23.25 -13.13
CA PRO A 48 28.17 21.96 -12.77
C PRO A 48 27.78 22.03 -11.30
N ALA A 49 26.54 22.42 -11.02
CA ALA A 49 25.94 22.23 -9.73
C ALA A 49 25.92 20.72 -9.50
N ALA A 50 26.78 20.24 -8.60
CA ALA A 50 26.68 18.87 -8.12
C ALA A 50 25.24 18.69 -7.62
N ALA A 51 24.45 17.91 -8.34
CA ALA A 51 23.07 17.64 -7.99
C ALA A 51 23.07 16.84 -6.68
N TRP A 52 23.00 17.54 -5.56
CA TRP A 52 22.87 16.92 -4.25
C TRP A 52 21.42 16.45 -4.11
N ALA A 53 21.18 15.19 -4.48
CA ALA A 53 19.94 14.54 -4.12
C ALA A 53 19.86 14.52 -2.58
N SER A 54 18.87 15.22 -2.02
CA SER A 54 18.63 15.17 -0.58
C SER A 54 18.37 13.70 -0.19
N PRO A 55 19.04 13.18 0.86
CA PRO A 55 18.79 11.81 1.28
C PRO A 55 17.31 11.64 1.67
N PRO A 56 16.70 10.47 1.41
CA PRO A 56 15.31 10.25 1.75
C PRO A 56 15.13 10.28 3.28
N TYR A 57 14.02 10.87 3.72
CA TYR A 57 13.59 10.71 5.10
C TYR A 57 13.07 9.28 5.30
N HIS A 58 13.33 8.66 6.44
CA HIS A 58 12.92 7.28 6.71
C HIS A 58 12.50 7.10 8.16
N GLY A 59 11.71 6.05 8.39
CA GLY A 59 11.30 5.64 9.73
C GLY A 59 10.65 4.27 9.72
N THR A 60 10.35 3.78 10.91
CA THR A 60 9.65 2.52 11.12
C THR A 60 8.49 2.70 12.08
N PHE A 61 7.49 1.85 11.95
CA PHE A 61 6.36 1.75 12.85
C PHE A 61 5.94 0.28 12.93
N SER A 62 5.39 -0.15 14.07
CA SER A 62 4.83 -1.48 14.24
C SER A 62 3.48 -1.43 14.94
N SER A 63 2.56 -2.30 14.54
CA SER A 63 1.27 -2.50 15.20
C SER A 63 1.04 -3.96 15.58
N HIS A 64 0.27 -4.13 16.65
CA HIS A 64 -0.30 -5.39 17.07
C HIS A 64 -1.80 -5.16 17.28
N GLU A 65 -2.62 -5.93 16.58
CA GLU A 65 -4.08 -5.81 16.60
C GLU A 65 -4.72 -7.18 16.86
N VAL A 66 -5.77 -7.19 17.66
CA VAL A 66 -6.57 -8.39 17.94
C VAL A 66 -8.02 -8.02 17.73
N PHE A 67 -8.69 -8.68 16.79
CA PHE A 67 -10.06 -8.35 16.39
C PHE A 67 -10.81 -9.55 15.84
N VAL A 68 -12.12 -9.39 15.67
CA VAL A 68 -13.00 -10.35 15.01
C VAL A 68 -13.38 -9.80 13.64
N ASP A 69 -13.08 -10.54 12.58
CA ASP A 69 -13.55 -10.22 11.23
C ASP A 69 -14.81 -11.03 10.93
N SER A 70 -15.95 -10.31 10.91
CA SER A 70 -17.26 -10.87 10.61
C SER A 70 -17.64 -10.79 9.13
N GLU A 71 -16.79 -10.22 8.28
CA GLU A 71 -17.05 -9.97 6.86
C GLU A 71 -16.40 -11.05 5.97
N VAL A 72 -15.17 -11.48 6.28
CA VAL A 72 -14.39 -12.37 5.41
C VAL A 72 -15.03 -13.74 5.16
N CYS A 73 -15.59 -14.37 6.19
CA CYS A 73 -16.28 -15.67 6.12
C CYS A 73 -17.82 -15.54 6.23
N ALA A 74 -18.36 -14.32 6.09
CA ALA A 74 -19.78 -14.05 6.24
C ALA A 74 -20.70 -14.89 5.32
N PRO A 75 -20.36 -15.13 4.04
CA PRO A 75 -21.19 -15.95 3.14
C PRO A 75 -21.44 -17.38 3.63
N GLU A 76 -20.61 -17.88 4.55
CA GLU A 76 -20.68 -19.22 5.12
C GLU A 76 -21.22 -19.25 6.55
N GLY A 77 -21.51 -18.08 7.13
CA GLY A 77 -22.04 -17.96 8.49
C GLY A 77 -20.98 -18.02 9.59
N PHE A 78 -19.70 -17.77 9.29
CA PHE A 78 -18.63 -17.73 10.28
C PHE A 78 -18.03 -16.33 10.42
N SER A 79 -17.60 -16.02 11.64
CA SER A 79 -16.62 -14.96 11.92
C SER A 79 -15.26 -15.60 12.18
N VAL A 80 -14.19 -14.85 11.96
CA VAL A 80 -12.82 -15.29 12.27
C VAL A 80 -12.20 -14.41 13.35
N ASP A 81 -11.44 -15.02 14.25
CA ASP A 81 -10.58 -14.32 15.20
C ASP A 81 -9.22 -14.06 14.53
N VAL A 82 -8.73 -12.82 14.61
CA VAL A 82 -7.49 -12.39 13.97
C VAL A 82 -6.54 -11.81 15.02
N VAL A 83 -5.30 -12.31 15.03
CA VAL A 83 -4.16 -11.69 15.69
C VAL A 83 -3.18 -11.25 14.62
N GLN A 84 -2.99 -9.95 14.48
CA GLN A 84 -2.19 -9.33 13.43
C GLN A 84 -0.98 -8.60 14.02
N ASP A 85 0.19 -8.85 13.45
CA ASP A 85 1.42 -8.12 13.66
C ASP A 85 1.87 -7.51 12.33
N GLU A 86 2.18 -6.22 12.34
CA GLU A 86 2.61 -5.51 11.13
C GLU A 86 3.81 -4.62 11.45
N VAL A 87 4.85 -4.68 10.62
CA VAL A 87 6.02 -3.80 10.69
C VAL A 87 6.15 -3.04 9.37
N LEU A 88 6.14 -1.72 9.46
CA LEU A 88 6.25 -0.83 8.30
C LEU A 88 7.60 -0.12 8.35
N ALA A 89 8.31 -0.12 7.23
CA ALA A 89 9.49 0.71 7.01
C ALA A 89 9.24 1.65 5.83
N PHE A 90 9.17 2.96 6.11
CA PHE A 90 8.85 3.95 5.09
C PHE A 90 10.06 4.80 4.71
N ARG A 91 10.06 5.29 3.46
CA ARG A 91 10.99 6.28 2.91
C ARG A 91 10.22 7.35 2.14
N VAL A 92 10.50 8.62 2.43
CA VAL A 92 9.95 9.78 1.71
C VAL A 92 11.04 10.35 0.81
N PHE A 93 10.75 10.39 -0.48
CA PHE A 93 11.65 10.92 -1.50
C PHE A 93 11.18 12.32 -1.91
N PHE A 94 12.13 13.22 -2.14
CA PHE A 94 11.85 14.62 -2.48
C PHE A 94 12.42 14.95 -3.86
N ALA A 95 11.68 15.75 -4.62
CA ALA A 95 12.15 16.35 -5.85
C ALA A 95 13.20 17.45 -5.55
N PRO A 96 13.98 17.92 -6.56
CA PRO A 96 14.92 19.02 -6.37
C PRO A 96 14.29 20.31 -5.83
N SER A 97 12.98 20.51 -6.05
CA SER A 97 12.22 21.64 -5.50
C SER A 97 11.95 21.55 -3.99
N GLY A 98 12.24 20.40 -3.35
CA GLY A 98 11.87 20.10 -1.96
C GLY A 98 10.44 19.57 -1.79
N ALA A 99 9.65 19.49 -2.87
CA ALA A 99 8.34 18.83 -2.85
C ALA A 99 8.49 17.31 -2.71
N VAL A 100 7.51 16.62 -2.10
CA VAL A 100 7.47 15.15 -2.06
C VAL A 100 7.33 14.61 -3.48
N ALA A 101 8.21 13.70 -3.88
CA ALA A 101 8.17 13.00 -5.15
C ALA A 101 7.36 11.71 -5.05
N PHE A 102 7.59 10.91 -4.00
CA PHE A 102 6.79 9.73 -3.64
C PHE A 102 7.15 9.26 -2.22
N VAL A 103 6.30 8.40 -1.67
CA VAL A 103 6.55 7.67 -0.42
C VAL A 103 6.55 6.19 -0.72
N ALA A 104 7.60 5.48 -0.33
CA ALA A 104 7.67 4.02 -0.40
C ALA A 104 7.53 3.44 1.01
N VAL A 105 6.66 2.45 1.19
CA VAL A 105 6.38 1.78 2.46
C VAL A 105 6.57 0.28 2.24
N HIS A 106 7.57 -0.31 2.88
CA HIS A 106 7.72 -1.76 2.94
C HIS A 106 6.93 -2.27 4.13
N VAL A 107 6.14 -3.31 3.90
CA VAL A 107 5.30 -3.93 4.91
C VAL A 107 5.74 -5.37 5.09
N ASP A 108 5.98 -5.75 6.34
CA ASP A 108 6.12 -7.13 6.80
C ASP A 108 4.90 -7.43 7.68
N TYR A 109 4.02 -8.27 7.17
CA TYR A 109 2.72 -8.56 7.75
C TYR A 109 2.63 -10.02 8.13
N ARG A 110 2.10 -10.26 9.33
CA ARG A 110 1.79 -11.59 9.81
C ARG A 110 0.44 -11.58 10.48
N ALA A 111 -0.41 -12.53 10.12
CA ALA A 111 -1.63 -12.80 10.87
C ALA A 111 -1.77 -14.27 11.24
N VAL A 112 -2.36 -14.50 12.40
CA VAL A 112 -2.92 -15.78 12.81
C VAL A 112 -4.43 -15.63 12.77
N ILE A 113 -5.08 -16.44 11.94
CA ILE A 113 -6.52 -16.35 11.69
C ILE A 113 -7.14 -17.68 12.11
N SER A 114 -8.16 -17.62 12.97
CA SER A 114 -8.78 -18.80 13.57
C SER A 114 -10.30 -18.77 13.45
N ALA A 115 -10.91 -19.91 13.12
CA ALA A 115 -12.35 -20.12 13.11
C ALA A 115 -12.67 -21.60 13.12
N ASN A 116 -13.82 -21.97 13.69
CA ASN A 116 -14.32 -23.35 13.72
C ASN A 116 -13.31 -24.39 14.25
N GLY A 117 -12.41 -24.00 15.16
CA GLY A 117 -11.36 -24.89 15.69
C GLY A 117 -10.11 -25.03 14.82
N HIS A 118 -10.04 -24.32 13.70
CA HIS A 118 -8.93 -24.34 12.74
C HIS A 118 -8.15 -23.03 12.78
N THR A 119 -6.87 -23.10 12.41
CA THR A 119 -5.95 -21.96 12.37
C THR A 119 -5.12 -22.01 11.09
N ILE A 120 -5.04 -20.87 10.41
CA ILE A 120 -4.13 -20.61 9.29
C ILE A 120 -3.17 -19.48 9.67
N VAL A 121 -2.08 -19.37 8.93
CA VAL A 121 -1.11 -18.29 9.10
C VAL A 121 -0.94 -17.56 7.77
N GLU A 122 -1.09 -16.25 7.81
CA GLU A 122 -0.79 -15.35 6.70
C GLU A 122 0.58 -14.71 6.92
N ARG A 123 1.40 -14.66 5.85
CA ARG A 123 2.74 -14.08 5.87
C ARG A 123 3.04 -13.38 4.56
N ASP A 124 2.98 -12.07 4.62
CA ASP A 124 3.04 -11.24 3.43
C ASP A 124 4.23 -10.29 3.52
N THR A 125 4.72 -9.91 2.36
CA THR A 125 5.80 -8.93 2.27
C THR A 125 5.64 -8.17 0.98
N TRP A 126 5.26 -6.90 1.09
CA TRP A 126 5.04 -6.04 -0.06
C TRP A 126 5.61 -4.64 0.14
N MET A 127 5.61 -3.86 -0.92
CA MET A 127 5.94 -2.46 -0.92
C MET A 127 4.81 -1.67 -1.58
N ASP A 128 4.28 -0.69 -0.86
CA ASP A 128 3.41 0.33 -1.41
C ASP A 128 4.23 1.56 -1.80
N THR A 129 3.95 2.10 -2.99
CA THR A 129 4.48 3.39 -3.44
C THR A 129 3.31 4.34 -3.67
N TYR A 130 3.33 5.48 -2.99
CA TYR A 130 2.32 6.52 -3.08
C TYR A 130 2.87 7.75 -3.79
N TYR A 131 2.15 8.23 -4.80
CA TYR A 131 2.55 9.40 -5.59
C TYR A 131 1.69 10.62 -5.26
N PRO A 132 2.21 11.85 -5.43
CA PRO A 132 1.46 13.09 -5.16
C PRO A 132 0.21 13.29 -6.02
N ASP A 133 0.11 12.59 -7.16
CA ASP A 133 -1.06 12.63 -8.04
C ASP A 133 -2.21 11.72 -7.55
N GLY A 134 -2.04 11.06 -6.40
CA GLY A 134 -3.02 10.14 -5.84
C GLY A 134 -2.96 8.72 -6.43
N SER A 135 -2.07 8.47 -7.39
CA SER A 135 -1.78 7.11 -7.83
C SER A 135 -0.97 6.35 -6.78
N ALA A 136 -1.14 5.03 -6.75
CA ALA A 136 -0.37 4.15 -5.91
C ALA A 136 0.00 2.87 -6.64
N ARG A 137 1.05 2.22 -6.17
CA ARG A 137 1.49 0.93 -6.69
C ARG A 137 1.85 0.02 -5.53
N THR A 138 1.24 -1.14 -5.47
CA THR A 138 1.60 -2.23 -4.55
C THR A 138 2.40 -3.25 -5.32
N VAL A 139 3.54 -3.70 -4.77
CA VAL A 139 4.37 -4.76 -5.36
C VAL A 139 4.85 -5.72 -4.29
N GLY A 140 4.71 -7.02 -4.52
CA GLY A 140 5.29 -8.05 -3.67
C GLY A 140 4.33 -9.21 -3.48
N ASN A 141 4.47 -9.87 -2.35
CA ASN A 141 3.58 -10.91 -1.89
C ASN A 141 2.53 -10.25 -0.98
N THR A 142 1.34 -10.02 -1.52
CA THR A 142 0.28 -9.22 -0.86
C THR A 142 -0.71 -10.07 -0.09
N VAL A 143 -0.79 -11.37 -0.40
CA VAL A 143 -1.54 -12.38 0.37
C VAL A 143 -0.80 -13.70 0.22
N HIS A 144 -0.44 -14.34 1.32
CA HIS A 144 0.19 -15.64 1.32
C HIS A 144 -0.22 -16.39 2.57
N ILE A 145 -1.27 -17.17 2.38
CA ILE A 145 -1.94 -17.92 3.43
C ILE A 145 -1.48 -19.37 3.36
N GLN A 146 -0.91 -19.81 4.48
CA GLN A 146 -0.48 -21.18 4.71
C GLN A 146 -1.53 -21.90 5.54
N GLY A 147 -1.99 -23.04 5.03
CA GLY A 147 -2.89 -23.95 5.73
C GLY A 147 -2.16 -24.79 6.78
N GLN A 148 -2.85 -25.73 7.41
CA GLN A 148 -2.19 -26.69 8.28
C GLN A 148 -1.20 -27.56 7.48
N GLY A 149 0.06 -27.61 7.92
CA GLY A 149 1.13 -28.32 7.22
C GLY A 149 1.75 -27.50 6.06
N PRO A 150 2.34 -28.14 5.03
CA PRO A 150 2.96 -27.43 3.91
C PRO A 150 1.95 -26.94 2.85
N GLY A 151 0.64 -26.94 3.15
CA GLY A 151 -0.41 -26.59 2.19
C GLY A 151 -0.52 -25.08 1.96
N LEU A 152 -0.49 -24.66 0.69
CA LEU A 152 -0.78 -23.28 0.30
C LEU A 152 -2.29 -23.12 0.11
N VAL A 153 -2.91 -22.19 0.85
CA VAL A 153 -4.35 -21.90 0.75
C VAL A 153 -4.60 -20.81 -0.28
N GLN A 154 -3.82 -19.74 -0.24
CA GLN A 154 -3.92 -18.63 -1.18
C GLN A 154 -2.57 -17.94 -1.36
N HIS A 155 -2.31 -17.43 -2.57
CA HIS A 155 -1.11 -16.66 -2.87
C HIS A 155 -1.37 -15.60 -3.94
N ASP A 156 -1.39 -14.34 -3.53
CA ASP A 156 -1.42 -13.17 -4.39
C ASP A 156 -0.02 -12.55 -4.40
N ALA A 157 0.61 -12.57 -5.57
CA ALA A 157 1.95 -12.04 -5.76
C ALA A 157 2.09 -11.32 -7.10
N GLY A 158 2.66 -10.13 -7.05
CA GLY A 158 2.96 -9.36 -8.25
C GLY A 158 2.80 -7.88 -8.00
N GLN A 159 2.09 -7.20 -8.89
CA GLN A 159 1.90 -5.77 -8.85
C GLN A 159 0.45 -5.38 -9.11
N ILE A 160 -0.04 -4.43 -8.31
CA ILE A 160 -1.32 -3.76 -8.52
C ILE A 160 -1.05 -2.25 -8.65
N VAL A 161 -1.65 -1.64 -9.66
CA VAL A 161 -1.60 -0.19 -9.87
C VAL A 161 -2.96 0.42 -9.59
N PHE A 162 -2.98 1.45 -8.76
CA PHE A 162 -4.17 2.19 -8.37
C PHE A 162 -4.10 3.63 -8.87
N VAL A 163 -5.24 4.16 -9.30
CA VAL A 163 -5.44 5.58 -9.59
C VAL A 163 -6.78 5.98 -9.00
N ASP A 164 -6.80 7.04 -8.20
CA ASP A 164 -7.98 7.52 -7.48
C ASP A 164 -8.68 6.41 -6.67
N GLY A 165 -7.87 5.56 -6.01
CA GLY A 165 -8.35 4.42 -5.21
C GLY A 165 -8.94 3.24 -6.02
N SER A 166 -8.90 3.30 -7.35
CA SER A 166 -9.40 2.23 -8.24
C SER A 166 -8.25 1.47 -8.89
N VAL A 167 -8.37 0.15 -8.98
CA VAL A 167 -7.41 -0.70 -9.71
C VAL A 167 -7.42 -0.34 -11.20
N GLN A 168 -6.24 -0.03 -11.73
CA GLN A 168 -6.02 0.25 -13.16
C GLN A 168 -5.33 -0.91 -13.87
N ALA A 169 -4.42 -1.60 -13.18
CA ALA A 169 -3.67 -2.71 -13.75
C ALA A 169 -3.27 -3.72 -12.68
N ILE A 170 -3.21 -4.99 -13.08
CA ILE A 170 -2.73 -6.11 -12.27
C ILE A 170 -1.72 -6.87 -13.11
N HIS A 171 -0.57 -7.20 -12.52
CA HIS A 171 0.46 -8.02 -13.14
C HIS A 171 0.92 -9.11 -12.16
N GLY A 172 0.92 -10.36 -12.60
CA GLY A 172 1.19 -11.52 -11.73
C GLY A 172 -0.08 -12.11 -11.11
N PRO A 173 0.03 -13.30 -10.49
CA PRO A 173 -1.12 -14.00 -9.91
C PRO A 173 -1.76 -13.20 -8.78
N HIS A 174 -3.05 -12.89 -8.93
CA HIS A 174 -3.88 -12.29 -7.89
C HIS A 174 -5.25 -12.99 -7.86
N PRO A 175 -5.29 -14.27 -7.46
CA PRO A 175 -6.51 -15.08 -7.50
C PRO A 175 -7.68 -14.44 -6.74
N GLN A 176 -7.41 -13.61 -5.73
CA GLN A 176 -8.44 -12.87 -5.00
C GLN A 176 -9.21 -11.88 -5.90
N PHE A 177 -8.54 -11.32 -6.91
CA PHE A 177 -9.17 -10.48 -7.93
C PHE A 177 -9.89 -11.28 -9.02
N GLU A 178 -9.64 -12.59 -9.08
CA GLU A 178 -10.33 -13.55 -9.95
C GLU A 178 -11.53 -14.20 -9.24
N GLY A 179 -11.84 -13.78 -8.02
CA GLY A 179 -12.97 -14.26 -7.23
C GLY A 179 -12.65 -15.46 -6.35
N GLN A 180 -11.39 -15.88 -6.25
CA GLN A 180 -10.99 -16.84 -5.22
C GLN A 180 -11.06 -16.18 -3.85
N SER A 181 -11.46 -16.95 -2.86
CA SER A 181 -11.53 -16.54 -1.46
C SER A 181 -11.13 -17.73 -0.62
N PHE A 182 -10.54 -17.46 0.54
CA PHE A 182 -10.29 -18.47 1.56
C PHE A 182 -11.47 -18.51 2.54
N CYS A 183 -12.21 -19.61 2.55
CA CYS A 183 -12.89 -20.21 3.70
C CYS A 183 -13.84 -21.34 3.23
N PHE A 184 -13.96 -22.44 4.01
CA PHE A 184 -15.23 -22.99 4.55
C PHE A 184 -15.06 -23.04 6.09
N ALA A 185 -14.66 -21.88 6.63
CA ALA A 185 -14.01 -21.63 7.93
C ALA A 185 -12.70 -22.42 8.19
N LEU A 186 -11.68 -22.13 7.36
CA LEU A 186 -10.24 -22.33 7.58
C LEU A 186 -9.69 -23.78 7.63
N LEU A 187 -10.51 -24.75 7.24
CA LEU A 187 -10.23 -26.05 6.59
C LEU A 187 -8.80 -26.62 6.69
N PRO A 188 -8.54 -27.81 7.27
CA PRO A 188 -9.42 -28.86 7.80
C PRO A 188 -9.52 -28.92 9.32
#